data_AF-A0A1I7VV47-F1
#
_entry.id   AF-A0A1I7VV47-F1
#
_cell.length_a   1.000
_cell.length_b   1.000
_cell.length_c   1.000
_cell.angle_alpha   90.00
_cell.angle_beta   90.00
_cell.angle_gamma   90.00
#
_symmetry.space_group_name_H-M   'P 1'
#
loop_
_entity.id
_entity.type
_entity.pdbx_description
1 polymer ?
#
loop_
_entity_poly.entity_id
_entity_poly.type
_entity_poly.pdbx_seq_one_letter_code
_entity_poly.pdbx_strand_id
1 'polypeptide(L)'
;MTCHSDRMDIYLEFDEPFNGIIFADSAYNESACRWEGKHEIKMNFSIPISGPNGSYACGITLRQATGEVISMLIISPMKHILVDGVTSLQIRCLYTTNDITITMAENELITKKIKNEDQKDAC
;
A
#
# COMPACT_ATOMS: atom_id res chain seq x y z
N MET A 1 6.88 10.41 8.67
CA MET A 1 6.63 8.96 8.47
C MET A 1 7.64 8.19 9.30
N THR A 2 7.21 7.10 9.92
CA THR A 2 8.05 6.21 10.73
C THR A 2 7.80 4.78 10.28
N CYS A 3 8.88 4.03 10.06
CA CYS A 3 8.80 2.63 9.61
C CYS A 3 9.10 1.72 10.80
N HIS A 4 8.19 0.81 11.12
CA HIS A 4 8.35 -0.24 12.12
C HIS A 4 8.51 -1.61 11.41
N SER A 5 8.85 -2.66 12.15
CA SER A 5 8.97 -4.00 11.56
C SER A 5 7.64 -4.56 11.04
N ASP A 6 6.53 -4.16 11.63
CA ASP A 6 5.18 -4.68 11.38
C ASP A 6 4.21 -3.66 10.78
N ARG A 7 4.56 -2.37 10.76
CA ARG A 7 3.71 -1.29 10.27
C ARG A 7 4.47 -0.05 9.79
N MET A 8 3.79 0.81 9.07
CA MET A 8 4.26 2.13 8.65
C MET A 8 3.33 3.21 9.20
N ASP A 9 3.87 4.11 10.02
CA ASP A 9 3.11 5.23 10.60
C ASP A 9 3.32 6.47 9.73
N ILE A 10 2.26 6.91 9.06
CA ILE A 10 2.22 8.07 8.18
C ILE A 10 1.57 9.24 8.92
N TYR A 11 2.24 10.38 8.85
CA TYR A 11 1.77 11.64 9.42
C TYR A 11 1.71 12.66 8.29
N LEU A 12 0.52 13.19 8.03
CA LEU A 12 0.28 14.25 7.05
C LEU A 12 -0.30 15.47 7.75
N GLU A 13 0.08 16.64 7.26
CA GLU A 13 -0.50 17.93 7.63
C GLU A 13 -1.08 18.56 6.36
N PHE A 14 -2.31 19.03 6.45
CA PHE A 14 -3.07 19.64 5.37
C PHE A 14 -3.20 21.14 5.62
N ASP A 15 -3.22 21.94 4.56
CA ASP A 15 -3.42 23.38 4.65
C ASP A 15 -4.83 23.74 5.17
N GLU A 16 -5.82 22.88 4.89
CA GLU A 16 -7.21 23.01 5.34
C GLU A 16 -7.74 21.70 5.95
N PRO A 17 -8.76 21.74 6.82
CA PRO A 17 -9.35 20.54 7.42
C PRO A 17 -9.80 19.50 6.40
N PHE A 18 -9.21 18.32 6.45
CA PHE A 18 -9.46 17.27 5.46
C PHE A 18 -10.60 16.34 5.86
N ASN A 19 -11.55 16.15 4.94
CA ASN A 19 -12.75 15.32 5.10
C ASN A 19 -12.87 14.18 4.09
N GLY A 20 -11.84 13.98 3.28
CA GLY A 20 -11.83 12.94 2.25
C GLY A 20 -11.53 11.55 2.79
N ILE A 21 -10.91 10.73 1.96
CA ILE A 21 -10.49 9.38 2.29
C ILE A 21 -9.09 9.13 1.75
N ILE A 22 -8.29 8.40 2.52
CA ILE A 22 -6.94 8.00 2.16
C ILE A 22 -6.88 6.49 2.27
N PHE A 23 -6.39 5.81 1.24
CA PHE A 23 -6.32 4.35 1.25
C PHE A 23 -5.11 3.85 0.50
N ALA A 24 -4.63 2.66 0.86
CA ALA A 24 -3.60 1.99 0.09
C ALA A 24 -4.18 1.44 -1.22
N ASP A 25 -3.43 1.63 -2.30
CA ASP A 25 -3.79 1.14 -3.63
C ASP A 25 -4.07 -0.36 -3.60
N SER A 26 -5.05 -0.79 -4.38
CA SER A 26 -5.55 -2.17 -4.40
C SER A 26 -6.08 -2.73 -3.07
N ALA A 27 -6.20 -1.92 -2.00
CA ALA A 27 -6.65 -2.35 -0.67
C ALA A 27 -7.79 -1.49 -0.07
N TYR A 28 -8.59 -0.84 -0.92
CA TYR A 28 -9.70 0.03 -0.49
C TYR A 28 -10.74 -0.67 0.41
N ASN A 29 -10.96 -1.96 0.20
CA ASN A 29 -11.93 -2.77 0.92
C ASN A 29 -11.45 -3.19 2.32
N GLU A 30 -10.17 -3.00 2.62
CA GLU A 30 -9.58 -3.33 3.92
C GLU A 30 -9.62 -2.10 4.83
N SER A 31 -10.37 -2.18 5.93
CA SER A 31 -10.50 -1.06 6.87
C SER A 31 -9.17 -0.66 7.52
N ALA A 32 -8.26 -1.63 7.71
CA ALA A 32 -6.91 -1.37 8.22
C ALA A 32 -6.03 -0.59 7.23
N CYS A 33 -6.37 -0.61 5.94
CA CYS A 33 -5.64 0.03 4.86
C CYS A 33 -6.30 1.33 4.40
N ARG A 34 -7.24 1.85 5.20
CA ARG A 34 -8.02 3.04 4.89
C ARG A 34 -8.13 3.95 6.11
N TRP A 35 -8.06 5.25 5.83
CA TRP A 35 -8.28 6.31 6.80
C TRP A 35 -9.35 7.26 6.28
N GLU A 36 -10.34 7.52 7.13
CA GLU A 36 -11.44 8.43 6.81
C GLU A 36 -11.20 9.78 7.47
N GLY A 37 -11.37 10.84 6.68
CA GLY A 37 -11.24 12.23 7.11
C GLY A 37 -12.14 12.56 8.30
N LYS A 38 -11.54 13.22 9.29
CA LYS A 38 -12.16 13.62 10.56
C LYS A 38 -12.32 15.14 10.70
N HIS A 39 -12.22 15.90 9.60
CA HIS A 39 -12.22 17.36 9.61
C HIS A 39 -11.06 17.95 10.42
N GLU A 40 -9.88 17.33 10.27
CA GLU A 40 -8.66 17.74 10.97
C GLU A 40 -7.60 18.13 9.94
N ILE A 41 -6.72 19.05 10.33
CA ILE A 41 -5.55 19.43 9.53
C ILE A 41 -4.40 18.43 9.69
N LYS A 42 -4.48 17.52 10.67
CA LYS A 42 -3.46 16.51 10.94
C LYS A 42 -4.06 15.14 10.81
N MET A 43 -3.31 14.25 10.17
CA MET A 43 -3.68 12.87 9.99
C MET A 43 -2.56 11.99 10.48
N ASN A 44 -2.93 10.97 11.25
CA ASN A 44 -2.06 9.89 11.69
C ASN A 44 -2.69 8.59 11.22
N PHE A 45 -1.97 7.84 10.41
CA PHE A 45 -2.44 6.61 9.82
C PHE A 45 -1.35 5.56 9.83
N SER A 46 -1.69 4.41 10.40
CA SER A 46 -0.80 3.27 10.53
C SER A 46 -1.22 2.20 9.54
N ILE A 47 -0.30 1.82 8.65
CA ILE A 47 -0.51 0.78 7.64
C ILE A 47 0.22 -0.49 8.09
N PRO A 48 -0.50 -1.60 8.33
CA PRO A 48 0.17 -2.87 8.64
C PRO A 48 0.97 -3.36 7.44
N ILE A 49 2.16 -3.90 7.69
CA ILE A 49 3.03 -4.51 6.67
C ILE A 49 2.60 -5.94 6.38
N SER A 50 2.26 -6.69 7.44
CA SER A 50 1.85 -8.08 7.37
C SER A 50 0.39 -8.26 7.79
N GLY A 51 -0.30 -9.12 7.05
CA GLY A 51 -1.66 -9.59 7.34
C GLY A 51 -1.66 -10.82 8.24
N PRO A 52 -2.86 -11.30 8.63
CA PRO A 52 -3.04 -12.37 9.62
C PRO A 52 -2.43 -13.72 9.22
N ASN A 53 -2.13 -13.93 7.94
CA ASN A 53 -1.56 -15.18 7.41
C ASN A 53 -0.10 -15.03 6.95
N GLY A 54 0.61 -13.97 7.37
CA GLY A 54 1.98 -13.69 6.92
C GLY A 54 2.09 -13.17 5.47
N SER A 55 0.96 -12.92 4.80
CA SER A 55 0.91 -12.20 3.53
C SER A 55 1.18 -10.71 3.75
N TYR A 56 1.64 -10.00 2.72
CA TYR A 56 1.69 -8.53 2.78
C TYR A 56 0.27 -7.95 2.79
N ALA A 57 0.03 -6.97 3.66
CA ALA A 57 -1.23 -6.26 3.75
C ALA A 57 -1.20 -4.97 2.90
N CYS A 58 -2.36 -4.35 2.67
CA CYS A 58 -2.44 -2.99 2.13
C CYS A 58 -1.70 -2.75 0.81
N GLY A 59 -1.73 -3.73 -0.11
CA GLY A 59 -1.10 -3.62 -1.43
C GLY A 59 0.43 -3.48 -1.37
N ILE A 60 1.06 -3.84 -0.26
CA ILE A 60 2.50 -3.67 -0.06
C ILE A 60 3.30 -4.58 -0.99
N THR A 61 4.33 -3.99 -1.59
CA THR A 61 5.30 -4.68 -2.43
C THR A 61 6.66 -4.69 -1.74
N LEU A 62 7.20 -5.88 -1.47
CA LEU A 62 8.59 -6.04 -1.01
C LEU A 62 9.52 -6.28 -2.21
N ARG A 63 10.54 -5.44 -2.36
CA ARG A 63 11.67 -5.71 -3.26
C ARG A 63 12.78 -6.40 -2.47
N GLN A 64 12.80 -7.73 -2.54
CA GLN A 64 13.76 -8.57 -1.83
C GLN A 64 15.22 -8.20 -2.14
N ALA A 65 15.52 -7.79 -3.38
CA ALA A 65 16.88 -7.41 -3.79
C ALA A 65 17.44 -6.20 -3.03
N THR A 66 16.59 -5.30 -2.53
CA THR A 66 17.00 -4.06 -1.87
C THR A 66 16.47 -3.93 -0.44
N GLY A 67 15.57 -4.80 0.01
CA GLY A 67 14.89 -4.66 1.31
C GLY A 67 13.89 -3.51 1.34
N GLU A 68 13.40 -3.06 0.18
CA GLU A 68 12.42 -1.97 0.10
C GLU A 68 11.01 -2.49 0.24
N VAL A 69 10.27 -1.91 1.18
CA VAL A 69 8.83 -2.07 1.33
C VAL A 69 8.18 -0.84 0.76
N ILE A 70 7.34 -1.01 -0.25
CA ILE A 70 6.68 0.07 -0.99
C ILE A 70 5.17 -0.09 -0.86
N SER A 71 4.48 1.02 -0.61
CA SER A 71 3.03 1.12 -0.71
C SER A 71 2.65 2.41 -1.44
N MET A 72 1.55 2.38 -2.18
CA MET A 72 0.99 3.55 -2.84
C MET A 72 -0.26 3.98 -2.09
N LEU A 73 -0.33 5.24 -1.68
CA LEU A 73 -1.51 5.82 -1.06
C LEU A 73 -2.27 6.66 -2.05
N ILE A 74 -3.58 6.52 -2.03
CA ILE A 74 -4.51 7.25 -2.85
C ILE A 74 -5.27 8.19 -1.93
N ILE A 75 -5.11 9.49 -2.15
CA ILE A 75 -5.76 10.56 -1.38
C ILE A 75 -6.89 11.11 -2.24
N SER A 76 -8.13 10.86 -1.82
CA SER A 76 -9.32 11.37 -2.49
C SER A 76 -10.01 12.41 -1.60
N PRO A 77 -10.29 13.63 -2.07
CA PRO A 77 -11.00 14.65 -1.30
C PRO A 77 -12.48 14.27 -1.06
N MET A 78 -13.02 13.27 -1.76
CA MET A 78 -14.39 12.79 -1.60
C MET A 78 -14.44 11.31 -1.18
N LYS A 79 -15.29 10.98 -0.20
CA LYS A 79 -15.39 9.63 0.37
C LYS A 79 -15.98 8.57 -0.58
N HIS A 80 -16.69 8.97 -1.64
CA HIS A 80 -17.53 8.06 -2.46
C HIS A 80 -17.45 8.27 -3.98
N ILE A 81 -16.57 9.13 -4.48
CA ILE A 81 -16.46 9.41 -5.92
C ILE A 81 -14.97 9.54 -6.27
N LEU A 82 -14.51 8.79 -7.27
CA LEU A 82 -13.23 9.05 -7.94
C LEU A 82 -13.42 10.26 -8.84
N VAL A 83 -13.01 11.43 -8.39
CA VAL A 83 -13.08 12.69 -9.13
C VAL A 83 -11.67 13.11 -9.54
N ASP A 84 -11.53 13.87 -10.63
CA ASP A 84 -10.28 14.59 -10.94
C ASP A 84 -9.85 15.42 -9.71
N GLY A 85 -8.74 15.02 -9.09
CA GLY A 85 -8.29 15.52 -7.79
C GLY A 85 -7.70 14.47 -6.86
N VAL A 86 -7.73 13.20 -7.27
CA VAL A 86 -7.04 12.12 -6.54
C VAL A 86 -5.52 12.31 -6.65
N THR A 87 -4.85 12.39 -5.51
CA THR A 87 -3.39 12.47 -5.44
C THR A 87 -2.82 11.12 -5.01
N SER A 88 -1.81 10.62 -5.74
CA SER A 88 -1.08 9.41 -5.37
C SER A 88 0.21 9.77 -4.62
N LEU A 89 0.41 9.17 -3.44
CA LEU A 89 1.61 9.32 -2.63
C LEU A 89 2.28 7.95 -2.47
N GLN A 90 3.47 7.78 -3.05
CA GLN A 90 4.26 6.57 -2.83
C GLN A 90 5.05 6.69 -1.53
N ILE A 91 4.85 5.72 -0.63
CA ILE A 91 5.64 5.58 0.59
C ILE A 91 6.62 4.41 0.44
N ARG A 92 7.83 4.61 0.95
CA ARG A 92 8.93 3.63 0.85
C ARG A 92 9.70 3.57 2.16
N CYS A 93 9.80 2.36 2.69
CA CYS A 93 10.65 2.03 3.83
C CYS A 93 11.78 1.11 3.36
N LEU A 94 13.00 1.38 3.81
CA LEU A 94 14.17 0.55 3.53
C LEU A 94 14.55 -0.19 4.80
N TYR A 95 14.59 -1.51 4.73
CA TYR A 95 14.98 -2.34 5.84
C TYR A 95 16.31 -3.03 5.54
N THR A 96 17.25 -2.94 6.46
CA THR A 96 18.48 -3.72 6.40
C THR A 96 18.16 -5.17 6.73
N THR A 97 18.69 -6.09 5.93
CA THR A 97 18.48 -7.55 6.01
C THR A 97 18.87 -8.21 7.35
N ASN A 98 19.38 -7.44 8.32
CA ASN A 98 19.71 -7.94 9.65
C ASN A 98 18.51 -7.92 10.63
N ASP A 99 17.48 -7.11 10.36
CA ASP A 99 16.35 -6.90 11.29
C ASP A 99 15.00 -7.44 10.77
N ILE A 100 14.95 -7.95 9.54
CA ILE A 100 13.77 -8.67 9.07
C ILE A 100 14.06 -10.17 9.09
N THR A 101 13.81 -10.81 10.23
CA THR A 101 13.35 -12.19 10.21
C THR A 101 11.99 -12.22 9.54
N ILE A 102 11.97 -12.14 8.20
CA ILE A 102 10.80 -12.46 7.40
C ILE A 102 10.64 -13.97 7.58
N THR A 103 9.74 -14.38 8.47
CA THR A 103 9.27 -15.77 8.48
C THR A 103 8.56 -16.00 7.16
N MET A 104 9.32 -16.50 6.18
CA MET A 104 8.80 -17.05 4.96
C MET A 104 7.90 -18.21 5.36
N ALA A 105 6.58 -18.01 5.31
CA ALA A 105 5.69 -19.13 5.22
C ALA A 105 5.93 -19.73 3.82
N GLU A 106 6.69 -20.82 3.77
CA GLU A 106 6.73 -21.71 2.62
C GLU A 106 5.29 -21.98 2.17
N ASN A 107 4.96 -21.62 0.93
CA ASN A 107 4.10 -22.47 0.11
C ASN A 107 4.29 -22.15 -1.39
N GLU A 108 4.87 -23.15 -2.04
CA GLU A 108 4.76 -23.56 -3.44
C GLU A 108 4.98 -22.53 -4.56
N LEU A 109 6.16 -22.68 -5.20
CA LEU A 109 6.41 -22.34 -6.58
C LEU A 109 5.39 -23.02 -7.52
N ILE A 110 4.36 -22.30 -7.93
CA ILE A 110 3.66 -22.62 -9.18
C ILE A 110 4.26 -21.73 -10.28
N THR A 111 5.23 -22.28 -11.00
CA THR A 111 5.71 -21.68 -12.25
C THR A 111 4.62 -21.81 -13.33
N LYS A 112 3.78 -20.79 -13.51
CA LYS A 112 3.03 -20.63 -14.76
C LYS A 112 3.90 -19.91 -15.78
N LYS A 113 4.32 -20.63 -16.82
CA LYS A 113 4.79 -20.00 -18.07
C LYS A 113 3.61 -19.26 -18.71
N ILE A 114 3.69 -17.94 -18.78
CA ILE A 114 2.84 -17.16 -19.67
C ILE A 114 3.47 -17.27 -21.07
N LYS A 115 2.80 -17.97 -21.99
CA LYS A 115 3.05 -17.80 -23.42
C LYS A 115 2.31 -16.54 -23.86
N ASN A 116 3.04 -15.57 -24.39
CA ASN A 116 2.45 -14.55 -25.25
C ASN A 116 2.26 -15.19 -26.62
N GLU A 117 1.04 -15.60 -26.96
CA GLU A 117 0.63 -15.66 -28.35
C GLU A 117 -0.10 -14.36 -28.65
N ASP A 118 0.60 -13.49 -29.39
CA ASP A 118 0.03 -12.31 -30.03
C ASP A 118 -1.09 -12.75 -30.97
N GLN A 119 -2.33 -12.47 -30.57
CA GLN A 119 -3.47 -12.42 -31.45
C GLN A 119 -3.32 -11.15 -32.31
N LYS A 120 -2.90 -11.31 -33.57
CA LYS A 120 -2.94 -10.26 -34.58
C LYS A 120 -4.03 -10.58 -35.59
N ASP A 121 -5.10 -9.79 -35.52
CA ASP A 121 -6.25 -9.80 -36.42
C ASP A 121 -5.89 -9.43 -37.88
N ALA A 122 -6.83 -9.82 -38.76
CA ALA A 122 -7.27 -9.17 -40.00
C ALA A 122 -6.62 -9.59 -41.34
N CYS A 123 -7.38 -10.39 -42.09
CA CYS A 123 -7.72 -10.14 -43.50
C CYS A 123 -9.22 -10.44 -43.68
#